data_AF-A0A674N640-F1
#
_entry.id   AF-A0A674N640-F1
#
_cell.length_a   1.000
_cell.length_b   1.000
_cell.length_c   1.000
_cell.angle_alpha   90.00
_cell.angle_beta   90.00
_cell.angle_gamma   90.00
#
_symmetry.space_group_name_H-M   'P 1'
#
loop_
_entity.id
_entity.type
_entity.pdbx_description
1 polymer ?
#
loop_
_entity_poly.entity_id
_entity_poly.type
_entity_poly.pdbx_seq_one_letter_code
_entity_poly.pdbx_strand_id
1 'polypeptide(L)'
;MQRVRYSQNCTDLGTRWNPSVSKCVPCDFKPGHRVSPNCGYDDEGGKHELYFQPCPNNTFNDGSSASCHPCTVCPPGFSPLAPCTSTTDTRCTTTPSPKNDTGRSDPTPTTTSPPQTFPNVLLAVQLVVLCLVLFAVCLVCVRRKRALSVGKGLFGRKRLRTTEAGFEVNGTEEDTLDSAIVSAPIQTVLNDLDVLEDLMILLDPETQGVKNTKHLASHCGFSSAWITYAYSMRDCKSPLKAVLEGITSRQPDWTVGDLVKMLRLMERNDAISMLSRLRPDGTNVCNV
;
A
#
# COMPACT_ATOMS: atom_id res chain seq x y z
N MET A 1 10.94 0.18 -29.42
CA MET A 1 11.59 1.03 -28.39
C MET A 1 10.81 2.33 -28.32
N GLN A 2 9.90 2.48 -27.36
CA GLN A 2 9.26 3.79 -27.11
C GLN A 2 10.34 4.72 -26.55
N ARG A 3 10.52 5.88 -27.19
CA ARG A 3 11.38 6.95 -26.68
C ARG A 3 10.74 7.43 -25.37
N VAL A 4 11.38 7.16 -24.23
CA VAL A 4 10.94 7.71 -22.94
C VAL A 4 10.97 9.22 -23.07
N ARG A 5 9.81 9.88 -22.99
CA ARG A 5 9.71 11.33 -23.07
C ARG A 5 9.74 11.87 -21.65
N TYR A 6 10.88 12.45 -21.28
CA TYR A 6 11.01 13.23 -20.07
C TYR A 6 10.57 14.67 -20.32
N SER A 7 10.26 15.39 -19.24
CA SER A 7 9.86 16.81 -19.26
C SER A 7 10.81 17.65 -20.11
N GLN A 8 10.26 18.41 -21.06
CA GLN A 8 10.97 19.41 -21.83
C GLN A 8 10.95 20.77 -21.14
N ASN A 9 9.96 21.02 -20.29
CA ASN A 9 9.84 22.26 -19.53
C ASN A 9 10.85 22.34 -18.37
N CYS A 10 11.22 21.19 -17.78
CA CYS A 10 12.15 21.12 -16.66
C CYS A 10 13.45 20.44 -17.07
N THR A 11 14.49 21.26 -17.31
CA THR A 11 15.82 20.78 -17.69
C THR A 11 16.59 20.15 -16.54
N ASP A 12 16.30 20.55 -15.30
CA ASP A 12 16.82 19.89 -14.12
C ASP A 12 16.08 18.57 -13.89
N LEU A 13 16.80 17.47 -14.05
CA LEU A 13 16.28 16.11 -13.91
C LEU A 13 15.82 15.80 -12.47
N GLY A 14 16.28 16.56 -11.48
CA GLY A 14 15.79 16.50 -10.10
C GLY A 14 14.48 17.27 -9.86
N THR A 15 13.86 17.80 -10.91
CA THR A 15 12.59 18.53 -10.85
C THR A 15 11.61 18.00 -11.88
N ARG A 16 10.30 18.14 -11.64
CA ARG A 16 9.26 17.78 -12.61
C ARG A 16 8.34 18.95 -12.90
N TRP A 17 7.73 18.95 -14.07
CA TRP A 17 6.74 19.94 -14.42
C TRP A 17 5.43 19.70 -13.64
N ASN A 18 4.89 20.75 -13.04
CA ASN A 18 3.58 20.74 -12.41
C ASN A 18 2.62 21.61 -13.25
N PRO A 19 1.71 21.01 -14.03
CA PRO A 19 0.84 21.76 -14.93
C PRO A 19 -0.20 22.60 -14.19
N SER A 20 -0.57 22.26 -12.95
CA SER A 20 -1.55 23.02 -12.16
C SER A 20 -1.03 24.39 -11.73
N VAL A 21 0.29 24.55 -11.62
CA VAL A 21 0.94 25.80 -11.20
C VAL A 21 1.93 26.33 -12.23
N SER A 22 2.04 25.66 -13.38
CA SER A 22 2.96 25.97 -14.48
C SER A 22 4.40 26.22 -14.01
N LYS A 23 4.94 25.35 -13.15
CA LYS A 23 6.29 25.46 -12.59
C LYS A 23 6.97 24.11 -12.42
N CYS A 24 8.31 24.12 -12.49
CA CYS A 24 9.13 22.99 -12.09
C CYS A 24 9.17 22.89 -10.56
N VAL A 25 8.83 21.72 -10.03
CA VAL A 25 8.84 21.41 -8.60
C VAL A 25 9.89 20.34 -8.31
N PRO A 26 10.60 20.42 -7.17
CA PRO A 26 11.63 19.44 -6.83
C PRO A 26 11.03 18.04 -6.65
N CYS A 27 11.81 17.02 -7.03
CA CYS A 27 11.53 15.65 -6.65
C CYS A 27 11.84 15.42 -5.17
N ASP A 28 11.14 14.47 -4.57
CA ASP A 28 11.41 13.91 -3.26
C ASP A 28 12.56 12.92 -3.34
N PHE A 29 13.31 12.80 -2.25
CA PHE A 29 14.42 11.85 -2.13
C PHE A 29 14.08 10.76 -1.12
N LYS A 30 14.61 9.56 -1.39
CA LYS A 30 14.40 8.39 -0.54
C LYS A 30 15.73 7.66 -0.35
N PRO A 31 16.15 7.39 0.91
CA PRO A 31 17.33 6.58 1.17
C PRO A 31 17.27 5.24 0.43
N GLY A 32 18.42 4.79 -0.09
CA GLY A 32 18.52 3.53 -0.83
C GLY A 32 18.09 3.59 -2.28
N HIS A 33 17.66 4.76 -2.79
CA HIS A 33 17.12 4.89 -4.13
C HIS A 33 17.71 6.11 -4.84
N ARG A 34 17.86 6.01 -6.16
CA ARG A 34 17.96 7.17 -7.05
C ARG A 34 16.57 7.58 -7.52
N VAL A 35 16.44 8.82 -7.95
CA VAL A 35 15.23 9.37 -8.57
C VAL A 35 15.39 9.30 -10.08
N SER A 36 14.36 8.80 -10.76
CA SER A 36 14.30 8.83 -12.22
C SER A 36 14.28 10.27 -12.75
N PRO A 37 14.78 10.54 -13.97
CA PRO A 37 14.73 11.87 -14.56
C PRO A 37 13.31 12.45 -14.52
N ASN A 38 13.20 13.68 -14.05
CA ASN A 38 11.94 14.39 -13.82
C ASN A 38 10.94 13.62 -12.94
N CYS A 39 11.47 12.87 -11.97
CA CYS A 39 10.74 11.93 -11.12
C CYS A 39 9.90 10.89 -11.89
N GLY A 40 10.26 10.62 -13.15
CA GLY A 40 9.56 9.71 -14.05
C GLY A 40 8.33 10.31 -14.74
N TYR A 41 8.14 11.64 -14.69
CA TYR A 41 7.00 12.33 -15.29
C TYR A 41 7.36 13.09 -16.57
N ASP A 42 6.38 13.21 -17.47
CA ASP A 42 6.40 14.15 -18.60
C ASP A 42 5.78 15.51 -18.23
N ASP A 43 5.62 16.39 -19.23
CA ASP A 43 5.02 17.72 -19.05
C ASP A 43 3.49 17.68 -18.94
N GLU A 44 2.87 16.58 -19.37
CA GLU A 44 1.43 16.34 -19.30
C GLU A 44 1.01 15.73 -17.96
N GLY A 45 1.97 15.33 -17.12
CA GLY A 45 1.75 14.64 -15.86
C GLY A 45 1.62 13.11 -15.99
N GLY A 46 1.84 12.57 -17.17
CA GLY A 46 1.98 11.14 -17.43
C GLY A 46 3.25 10.59 -16.79
N LYS A 47 3.17 9.35 -16.27
CA LYS A 47 4.28 8.67 -15.61
C LYS A 47 4.85 7.58 -16.53
N HIS A 48 6.11 7.73 -16.92
CA HIS A 48 6.81 6.80 -17.84
C HIS A 48 7.77 5.86 -17.12
N GLU A 49 8.21 6.24 -15.92
CA GLU A 49 9.18 5.46 -15.16
C GLU A 49 8.83 5.43 -13.67
N LEU A 50 9.34 4.42 -12.96
CA LEU A 50 9.23 4.39 -11.51
C LEU A 50 9.99 5.56 -10.91
N TYR A 51 9.31 6.32 -10.06
CA TYR A 51 9.85 7.49 -9.36
C TYR A 51 11.19 7.18 -8.68
N PHE A 52 11.23 6.08 -7.93
CA PHE A 52 12.40 5.64 -7.18
C PHE A 52 12.91 4.34 -7.76
N GLN A 53 14.22 4.29 -8.03
CA GLN A 53 14.92 3.10 -8.46
C GLN A 53 15.94 2.70 -7.42
N PRO A 54 16.05 1.42 -7.03
CA PRO A 54 17.01 0.99 -6.02
C PRO A 54 18.44 1.33 -6.47
N CYS A 55 19.28 1.68 -5.50
CA CYS A 55 20.68 1.94 -5.78
C CYS A 55 21.37 0.67 -6.35
N PRO A 56 22.19 0.82 -7.42
CA PRO A 56 23.00 -0.27 -7.93
C PRO A 56 23.97 -0.84 -6.88
N ASN A 57 24.47 -2.04 -7.12
CA ASN A 57 25.50 -2.64 -6.27
C ASN A 57 26.71 -1.70 -6.11
N ASN A 58 27.30 -1.68 -4.91
CA ASN A 58 28.43 -0.82 -4.54
C ASN A 58 28.14 0.69 -4.63
N THR A 59 26.87 1.08 -4.52
CA THR A 59 26.47 2.48 -4.40
C THR A 59 25.50 2.66 -3.25
N PHE A 60 25.43 3.88 -2.72
CA PHE A 60 24.52 4.26 -1.65
C PHE A 60 23.84 5.59 -1.95
N ASN A 61 22.68 5.81 -1.34
CA ASN A 61 22.08 7.13 -1.22
C ASN A 61 21.47 7.24 0.18
N ASP A 62 21.93 8.20 0.97
CA ASP A 62 21.43 8.48 2.32
C ASP A 62 20.13 9.28 2.34
N GLY A 63 19.60 9.62 1.15
CA GLY A 63 18.41 10.45 0.96
C GLY A 63 18.72 11.93 0.83
N SER A 64 20.00 12.33 0.75
CA SER A 64 20.39 13.73 0.56
C SER A 64 20.38 14.19 -0.89
N SER A 65 20.35 13.27 -1.87
CA SER A 65 20.43 13.62 -3.29
C SER A 65 19.51 12.76 -4.17
N ALA A 66 19.38 13.16 -5.44
CA ALA A 66 18.63 12.42 -6.45
C ALA A 66 19.37 11.17 -6.97
N SER A 67 20.69 11.05 -6.73
CA SER A 67 21.54 10.05 -7.36
C SER A 67 22.23 9.15 -6.34
N CYS A 68 22.50 7.90 -6.71
CA CYS A 68 23.34 7.03 -5.88
C CYS A 68 24.81 7.38 -6.09
N HIS A 69 25.55 7.43 -5.00
CA HIS A 69 26.98 7.70 -4.95
C HIS A 69 27.76 6.40 -4.76
N PRO A 70 28.95 6.26 -5.35
CA PRO A 70 29.78 5.07 -5.15
C PRO A 70 30.23 4.96 -3.69
N CYS A 71 30.27 3.73 -3.18
CA CYS A 71 30.77 3.48 -1.83
C CYS A 71 32.26 3.85 -1.72
N THR A 72 32.63 4.50 -0.63
CA THR A 72 34.01 4.82 -0.30
C THR A 72 34.81 3.54 -0.04
N VAL A 73 36.03 3.50 -0.58
CA VAL A 73 37.02 2.45 -0.28
C VAL A 73 37.98 3.01 0.78
N CYS A 74 38.18 2.27 1.86
CA CYS A 74 39.05 2.74 2.93
C CYS A 74 40.50 2.87 2.45
N PRO A 75 41.16 4.01 2.76
CA PRO A 75 42.55 4.22 2.37
C PRO A 75 43.50 3.28 3.13
N PRO A 76 44.74 3.12 2.66
CA PRO A 76 45.74 2.30 3.34
C PRO A 76 45.93 2.71 4.80
N GLY A 77 46.01 1.73 5.70
CA GLY A 77 46.11 1.96 7.16
C GLY A 77 44.77 2.08 7.90
N PHE A 78 43.65 2.06 7.15
CA PHE A 78 42.29 2.05 7.70
C PHE A 78 41.58 0.75 7.32
N SER A 79 40.75 0.24 8.23
CA SER A 79 39.88 -0.92 8.01
C SER A 79 38.40 -0.48 8.02
N PRO A 80 37.51 -1.17 7.30
CA PRO A 80 36.09 -0.86 7.32
C PRO A 80 35.51 -1.20 8.71
N LEU A 81 35.08 -0.15 9.43
CA LEU A 81 34.33 -0.26 10.68
C LEU A 81 32.90 -0.75 10.42
N ALA A 82 32.29 -0.27 9.33
CA ALA A 82 30.98 -0.68 8.89
C ALA A 82 30.96 -0.84 7.37
N PRO A 83 30.33 -1.90 6.84
CA PRO A 83 30.23 -2.11 5.41
C PRO A 83 29.30 -1.07 4.77
N CYS A 84 29.51 -0.79 3.49
CA CYS A 84 28.56 0.00 2.70
C CYS A 84 27.21 -0.71 2.60
N THR A 85 26.13 0.06 2.70
CA THR A 85 24.76 -0.40 2.43
C THR A 85 24.13 0.48 1.36
N SER A 86 22.96 0.12 0.84
CA SER A 86 22.24 1.00 -0.10
C SER A 86 21.93 2.38 0.48
N THR A 87 21.89 2.52 1.82
CA THR A 87 21.50 3.75 2.51
C THR A 87 22.66 4.48 3.18
N THR A 88 23.83 3.86 3.32
CA THR A 88 24.95 4.41 4.10
C THR A 88 26.27 4.04 3.48
N ASP A 89 27.19 5.00 3.43
CA ASP A 89 28.54 4.77 2.95
C ASP A 89 29.36 3.83 3.88
N THR A 90 30.45 3.30 3.34
CA THR A 90 31.51 2.64 4.12
C THR A 90 32.05 3.60 5.18
N ARG A 91 32.13 3.14 6.43
CA ARG A 91 32.81 3.89 7.50
C ARG A 91 34.16 3.25 7.79
N CYS A 92 35.21 4.04 7.78
CA CYS A 92 36.58 3.57 8.02
C CYS A 92 37.03 3.90 9.44
N THR A 93 37.81 3.00 10.04
CA THR A 93 38.49 3.19 11.32
C THR A 93 39.98 2.89 11.18
N THR A 94 40.80 3.49 12.03
CA THR A 94 42.21 3.11 12.13
C THR A 94 42.31 1.68 12.65
N THR A 95 43.20 0.89 12.05
CA THR A 95 43.52 -0.44 12.57
C THR A 95 44.08 -0.28 13.99
N PRO A 96 43.55 -0.98 15.01
CA PRO A 96 44.21 -1.01 16.31
C PRO A 96 45.58 -1.66 16.11
N SER A 97 46.65 -0.88 16.24
CA SER A 97 47.96 -1.43 16.56
C SER A 97 47.79 -2.27 17.85
N PRO A 98 48.42 -3.44 17.99
CA PRO A 98 48.38 -4.19 19.23
C PRO A 98 48.94 -3.28 20.33
N LYS A 99 48.08 -2.83 21.25
CA LYS A 99 48.56 -2.17 22.46
C LYS A 99 49.28 -3.24 23.27
N ASN A 100 50.61 -3.24 23.19
CA ASN A 100 51.45 -3.85 24.21
C ASN A 100 51.11 -3.17 25.54
N ASP A 101 50.37 -3.87 26.38
CA ASP A 101 50.39 -3.69 27.82
C ASP A 101 51.81 -3.98 28.31
N THR A 102 52.60 -2.95 28.63
CA THR A 102 53.55 -2.95 29.75
C THR A 102 54.06 -1.52 29.98
N GLY A 103 53.94 -0.99 31.20
CA GLY A 103 54.76 0.17 31.60
C GLY A 103 54.10 1.19 32.53
N ARG A 104 53.75 0.75 33.73
CA ARG A 104 53.48 1.56 34.92
C ARG A 104 54.70 2.45 35.26
N SER A 105 54.47 3.75 35.50
CA SER A 105 55.13 4.57 36.54
C SER A 105 54.35 5.88 36.73
N ASP A 106 53.85 6.06 37.96
CA ASP A 106 53.23 7.24 38.59
C ASP A 106 54.20 8.47 38.64
N PRO A 107 53.79 9.72 39.02
CA PRO A 107 52.97 10.04 40.19
C PRO A 107 51.81 11.05 40.00
N THR A 108 50.69 10.68 40.60
CA THR A 108 49.69 11.45 41.40
C THR A 108 49.99 12.96 41.63
N PRO A 109 48.93 13.81 41.63
CA PRO A 109 48.44 14.26 42.93
C PRO A 109 46.91 14.15 43.10
N THR A 110 46.56 13.86 44.35
CA THR A 110 45.26 13.68 44.98
C THR A 110 44.26 14.80 44.72
N THR A 111 43.01 14.46 44.39
CA THR A 111 41.84 15.22 44.89
C THR A 111 40.65 14.26 45.06
N THR A 112 40.38 13.99 46.32
CA THR A 112 39.20 13.32 46.86
C THR A 112 37.95 14.15 46.60
N SER A 113 36.92 13.57 45.96
CA SER A 113 35.53 13.98 46.13
C SER A 113 34.56 12.82 45.80
N PRO A 114 33.35 12.79 46.39
CA PRO A 114 32.62 11.60 46.82
C PRO A 114 31.79 10.90 45.72
N PRO A 115 31.27 9.68 45.95
CA PRO A 115 30.45 8.99 44.97
C PRO A 115 29.10 9.70 44.82
N GLN A 116 28.96 10.43 43.71
CA GLN A 116 27.70 11.03 43.28
C GLN A 116 26.76 9.90 42.82
N THR A 117 26.01 9.38 43.79
CA THR A 117 24.80 8.61 43.55
C THR A 117 23.76 9.58 43.00
N PHE A 118 23.70 9.74 41.67
CA PHE A 118 22.66 10.55 41.05
C PHE A 118 21.30 9.89 41.30
N PRO A 119 20.33 10.59 41.91
CA PRO A 119 19.01 10.02 42.13
C PRO A 119 18.31 9.91 40.77
N ASN A 120 18.10 8.68 40.32
CA ASN A 120 17.34 8.29 39.11
C ASN A 120 15.84 8.66 39.17
N VAL A 121 15.47 9.75 39.82
CA VAL A 121 14.07 10.16 39.99
C VAL A 121 13.58 10.88 38.74
N LEU A 122 14.41 11.70 38.08
CA LEU A 122 13.97 12.45 36.89
C LEU A 122 13.79 11.55 35.66
N LEU A 123 14.65 10.53 35.47
CA LEU A 123 14.50 9.56 34.38
C LEU A 123 13.31 8.61 34.62
N ALA A 124 13.08 8.21 35.88
CA ALA A 124 11.91 7.42 36.25
C ALA A 124 10.61 8.20 36.00
N VAL A 125 10.56 9.50 36.32
CA VAL A 125 9.39 10.35 36.06
C VAL A 125 9.13 10.48 34.56
N GLN A 126 10.16 10.66 33.72
CA GLN A 126 10.00 10.71 32.26
C GLN A 126 9.47 9.39 31.68
N LEU A 127 9.96 8.25 32.19
CA LEU A 127 9.46 6.93 31.79
C LEU A 127 8.02 6.68 32.25
N VAL A 128 7.66 7.11 33.46
CA VAL A 128 6.28 7.00 33.97
C VAL A 128 5.33 7.86 33.14
N VAL A 129 5.71 9.10 32.82
CA VAL A 129 4.89 9.99 31.97
C VAL A 129 4.73 9.40 30.56
N LEU A 130 5.81 8.87 29.96
CA LEU A 130 5.73 8.20 28.67
C LEU A 130 4.82 6.97 28.71
N CYS A 131 4.95 6.13 29.75
CA CYS A 131 4.08 4.97 29.96
C CYS A 131 2.60 5.37 30.12
N LEU A 132 2.31 6.45 30.83
CA LEU A 132 0.95 6.97 31.00
C LEU A 132 0.36 7.50 29.70
N VAL A 133 1.16 8.21 28.89
CA VAL A 133 0.74 8.69 27.57
C VAL A 133 0.48 7.52 26.62
N LEU A 134 1.39 6.54 26.58
CA LEU A 134 1.22 5.34 25.76
C LEU A 134 0.00 4.52 26.21
N PHE A 135 -0.24 4.41 27.52
CA PHE A 135 -1.42 3.74 28.05
C PHE A 135 -2.71 4.48 27.69
N ALA A 136 -2.73 5.82 27.79
CA ALA A 136 -3.86 6.64 27.37
C ALA A 136 -4.15 6.51 25.86
N VAL A 137 -3.11 6.53 25.01
CA VAL A 137 -3.23 6.28 23.57
C VAL A 137 -3.74 4.87 23.31
N CYS A 138 -3.23 3.85 24.03
CA CYS A 138 -3.72 2.48 23.93
C CYS A 138 -5.20 2.38 24.32
N LEU A 139 -5.62 3.04 25.40
CA LEU A 139 -7.03 3.08 25.82
C LEU A 139 -7.90 3.78 24.78
N VAL A 140 -7.44 4.87 24.17
CA VAL A 140 -8.15 5.56 23.09
C VAL A 140 -8.22 4.68 21.84
N CYS A 141 -7.15 4.01 21.46
CA CYS A 141 -7.09 3.08 20.34
C CYS A 141 -7.99 1.85 20.57
N VAL A 142 -7.99 1.28 21.78
CA VAL A 142 -8.86 0.15 22.15
C VAL A 142 -10.30 0.61 22.26
N ARG A 143 -10.61 1.81 22.77
CA ARG A 143 -11.96 2.38 22.78
C ARG A 143 -12.46 2.70 21.38
N ARG A 144 -11.62 3.26 20.48
CA ARG A 144 -11.94 3.46 19.06
C ARG A 144 -12.14 2.13 18.35
N LYS A 145 -11.29 1.13 18.61
CA LYS A 145 -11.44 -0.22 18.07
C LYS A 145 -12.69 -0.89 18.59
N ARG A 146 -13.02 -0.76 19.88
CA ARG A 146 -14.28 -1.27 20.47
C ARG A 146 -15.50 -0.52 19.95
N ALA A 147 -15.45 0.79 19.75
CA ALA A 147 -16.52 1.55 19.09
C ALA A 147 -16.73 1.09 17.63
N LEU A 148 -15.64 0.81 16.90
CA LEU A 148 -15.70 0.19 15.56
C LEU A 148 -16.11 -1.29 15.58
N SER A 149 -15.89 -2.01 16.69
CA SER A 149 -16.21 -3.44 16.83
C SER A 149 -17.63 -3.67 17.36
N VAL A 150 -18.15 -2.76 18.19
CA VAL A 150 -19.56 -2.72 18.61
C VAL A 150 -20.46 -2.38 17.42
N GLY A 151 -19.97 -1.62 16.43
CA GLY A 151 -20.59 -1.48 15.11
C GLY A 151 -20.41 -2.68 14.16
N LYS A 152 -19.69 -3.74 14.56
CA LYS A 152 -19.48 -4.98 13.80
C LYS A 152 -20.07 -6.22 14.50
N GLY A 153 -20.99 -6.00 15.44
CA GLY A 153 -21.75 -7.05 16.10
C GLY A 153 -22.87 -7.62 15.23
N LEU A 154 -22.55 -8.16 14.06
CA LEU A 154 -23.35 -9.13 13.29
C LEU A 154 -22.43 -9.71 12.21
N PHE A 155 -22.57 -11.01 11.95
CA PHE A 155 -21.70 -11.87 11.12
C PHE A 155 -20.44 -12.43 11.80
N GLY A 156 -20.68 -13.09 12.94
CA GLY A 156 -19.88 -14.25 13.31
C GLY A 156 -20.12 -15.41 12.33
N ARG A 157 -19.01 -16.07 11.95
CA ARG A 157 -18.90 -17.44 11.43
C ARG A 157 -20.16 -18.28 11.67
N LYS A 158 -20.88 -18.66 10.60
CA LYS A 158 -21.59 -19.94 10.55
C LYS A 158 -21.35 -20.61 9.21
N ARG A 159 -20.59 -21.69 9.32
CA ARG A 159 -20.46 -22.78 8.36
C ARG A 159 -21.83 -23.42 8.15
N LEU A 160 -22.15 -23.64 6.88
CA LEU A 160 -23.27 -24.37 6.28
C LEU A 160 -24.00 -25.37 7.20
N ARG A 161 -25.31 -25.19 7.34
CA ARG A 161 -26.26 -26.30 7.51
C ARG A 161 -27.57 -25.94 6.82
N THR A 162 -27.87 -26.68 5.77
CA THR A 162 -29.14 -26.74 5.06
C THR A 162 -30.29 -26.88 6.04
N THR A 163 -31.21 -25.92 6.02
CA THR A 163 -32.60 -26.11 6.43
C THR A 163 -33.40 -25.04 5.71
N GLU A 164 -34.28 -25.50 4.84
CA GLU A 164 -35.33 -24.70 4.25
C GLU A 164 -36.17 -24.07 5.35
N ALA A 165 -36.28 -22.74 5.34
CA ALA A 165 -37.32 -22.01 6.05
C ALA A 165 -37.37 -20.62 5.43
N GLY A 166 -38.49 -20.36 4.74
CA GLY A 166 -38.77 -19.11 4.05
C GLY A 166 -38.64 -17.89 4.94
N PHE A 167 -38.11 -16.83 4.36
CA PHE A 167 -38.29 -15.48 4.86
C PHE A 167 -38.79 -14.64 3.69
N GLU A 168 -40.11 -14.49 3.65
CA GLU A 168 -40.81 -13.60 2.74
C GLU A 168 -40.47 -12.15 3.09
N VAL A 169 -39.94 -11.41 2.12
CA VAL A 169 -39.86 -9.95 2.14
C VAL A 169 -40.71 -9.46 0.98
N ASN A 170 -41.98 -9.17 1.28
CA ASN A 170 -42.77 -8.17 0.54
C ASN A 170 -42.11 -6.81 0.82
N GLY A 171 -41.73 -5.96 -0.11
CA GLY A 171 -41.93 -5.89 -1.55
C GLY A 171 -42.03 -4.41 -1.88
N THR A 172 -41.16 -3.91 -2.77
CA THR A 172 -41.44 -2.78 -3.68
C THR A 172 -40.26 -2.61 -4.62
N GLU A 173 -40.57 -2.73 -5.92
CA GLU A 173 -39.78 -2.41 -7.11
C GLU A 173 -38.68 -3.43 -7.47
N GLU A 174 -39.16 -4.45 -8.18
CA GLU A 174 -38.41 -5.35 -9.06
C GLU A 174 -37.47 -4.57 -10.00
N ASP A 175 -36.18 -4.57 -9.67
CA ASP A 175 -35.13 -4.57 -10.68
C ASP A 175 -34.90 -6.05 -11.02
N THR A 176 -35.76 -6.59 -11.87
CA THR A 176 -35.83 -8.01 -12.25
C THR A 176 -34.61 -8.38 -13.08
N LEU A 177 -33.44 -8.47 -12.45
CA LEU A 177 -32.37 -9.26 -13.02
C LEU A 177 -32.90 -10.69 -13.15
N ASP A 178 -32.78 -11.24 -14.36
CA ASP A 178 -33.21 -12.61 -14.66
C ASP A 178 -32.62 -13.57 -13.61
N SER A 179 -33.46 -14.44 -13.06
CA SER A 179 -33.07 -15.42 -12.05
C SER A 179 -31.90 -16.28 -12.55
N ALA A 180 -31.83 -16.52 -13.86
CA ALA A 180 -30.69 -17.19 -14.51
C ALA A 180 -29.38 -16.40 -14.35
N ILE A 181 -29.40 -15.07 -14.56
CA ILE A 181 -28.22 -14.19 -14.41
C ILE A 181 -27.78 -14.14 -12.95
N VAL A 182 -28.72 -13.97 -12.01
CA VAL A 182 -28.43 -13.84 -10.58
C VAL A 182 -27.76 -15.12 -10.04
N SER A 183 -28.18 -16.28 -10.52
CA SER A 183 -27.61 -17.58 -10.13
C SER A 183 -26.29 -17.93 -10.82
N ALA A 184 -25.89 -17.20 -11.86
CA ALA A 184 -24.67 -17.46 -12.60
C ALA A 184 -23.42 -17.18 -11.75
N PRO A 185 -22.30 -17.88 -11.97
CA PRO A 185 -21.05 -17.62 -11.25
C PRO A 185 -20.48 -16.25 -11.65
N ILE A 186 -19.70 -15.63 -10.76
CA ILE A 186 -19.02 -14.34 -11.05
C ILE A 186 -18.13 -14.43 -12.30
N GLN A 187 -17.65 -15.62 -12.66
CA GLN A 187 -16.88 -15.85 -13.88
C GLN A 187 -17.64 -15.40 -15.14
N THR A 188 -18.97 -15.44 -15.16
CA THR A 188 -19.78 -14.93 -16.27
C THR A 188 -19.55 -13.43 -16.51
N VAL A 189 -19.42 -12.63 -15.44
CA VAL A 189 -19.07 -11.19 -15.54
C VAL A 189 -17.67 -10.98 -16.07
N LEU A 190 -16.72 -11.86 -15.70
CA LEU A 190 -15.33 -11.79 -16.19
C LEU A 190 -15.20 -12.19 -17.68
N ASN A 191 -16.14 -12.99 -18.19
CA ASN A 191 -16.14 -13.47 -19.57
C ASN A 191 -16.88 -12.52 -20.52
N ASP A 192 -17.89 -11.79 -20.02
CA ASP A 192 -18.59 -10.74 -20.76
C ASP A 192 -17.75 -9.45 -20.75
N LEU A 193 -16.90 -9.28 -21.77
CA LEU A 193 -15.94 -8.18 -21.85
C LEU A 193 -16.62 -6.80 -21.92
N ASP A 194 -17.79 -6.71 -22.55
CA ASP A 194 -18.54 -5.46 -22.70
C ASP A 194 -19.07 -4.99 -21.34
N VAL A 195 -19.73 -5.90 -20.60
CA VAL A 195 -20.24 -5.60 -19.26
C VAL A 195 -19.08 -5.32 -18.28
N LEU A 196 -17.98 -6.07 -18.40
CA LEU A 196 -16.81 -5.86 -17.55
C LEU A 196 -16.19 -4.47 -17.77
N GLU A 197 -15.98 -4.06 -19.02
CA GLU A 197 -15.43 -2.73 -19.34
C GLU A 197 -16.34 -1.60 -18.85
N ASP A 198 -17.64 -1.73 -19.05
CA ASP A 198 -18.64 -0.77 -18.56
C ASP A 198 -18.62 -0.64 -17.03
N LEU A 199 -18.52 -1.77 -16.31
CA LEU A 199 -18.38 -1.75 -14.86
C LEU A 199 -17.03 -1.16 -14.42
N MET A 200 -15.95 -1.38 -15.17
CA MET A 200 -14.65 -0.78 -14.89
C MET A 200 -14.72 0.75 -15.01
N ILE A 201 -15.36 1.28 -16.06
CA ILE A 201 -15.56 2.73 -16.24
C ILE A 201 -16.34 3.33 -15.07
N LEU A 202 -17.34 2.61 -14.56
CA LEU A 202 -18.18 3.06 -13.46
C LEU A 202 -17.48 2.96 -12.09
N LEU A 203 -16.80 1.86 -11.80
CA LEU A 203 -16.35 1.52 -10.45
C LEU A 203 -14.88 1.79 -10.18
N ASP A 204 -14.00 1.82 -11.19
CA ASP A 204 -12.56 2.04 -10.96
C ASP A 204 -12.17 3.48 -10.65
N PRO A 205 -12.80 4.53 -11.23
CA PRO A 205 -12.42 5.91 -10.93
C PRO A 205 -12.49 6.26 -9.44
N GLU A 206 -11.55 7.10 -9.01
CA GLU A 206 -11.56 7.69 -7.67
C GLU A 206 -12.22 9.07 -7.72
N THR A 207 -13.55 9.07 -7.69
CA THR A 207 -14.35 10.30 -7.58
C THR A 207 -14.69 10.56 -6.12
N GLN A 208 -14.55 11.82 -5.68
CA GLN A 208 -14.87 12.18 -4.30
C GLN A 208 -16.37 12.01 -4.02
N GLY A 209 -16.69 11.34 -2.91
CA GLY A 209 -18.08 11.14 -2.48
C GLY A 209 -18.82 9.98 -3.15
N VAL A 210 -18.23 9.30 -4.15
CA VAL A 210 -18.83 8.14 -4.82
C VAL A 210 -18.11 6.87 -4.39
N LYS A 211 -18.85 5.85 -3.97
CA LYS A 211 -18.29 4.55 -3.59
C LYS A 211 -17.80 3.82 -4.86
N ASN A 212 -16.62 3.23 -4.79
CA ASN A 212 -15.89 2.68 -5.93
C ASN A 212 -15.33 1.27 -5.61
N THR A 213 -14.50 0.71 -6.48
CA THR A 213 -13.94 -0.64 -6.31
C THR A 213 -13.25 -0.85 -4.95
N LYS A 214 -12.64 0.18 -4.33
CA LYS A 214 -12.07 0.06 -2.96
C LYS A 214 -13.10 -0.37 -1.93
N HIS A 215 -14.29 0.19 -2.04
CA HIS A 215 -15.41 -0.09 -1.14
C HIS A 215 -15.94 -1.50 -1.40
N LEU A 216 -16.02 -1.90 -2.68
CA LEU A 216 -16.47 -3.23 -3.09
C LEU A 216 -15.53 -4.29 -2.54
N ALA A 217 -14.23 -4.11 -2.75
CA ALA A 217 -13.20 -4.99 -2.24
C ALA A 217 -13.23 -5.08 -0.70
N SER A 218 -13.52 -3.99 -0.01
CA SER A 218 -13.68 -4.01 1.45
C SER A 218 -14.88 -4.86 1.87
N HIS A 219 -16.01 -4.74 1.18
CA HIS A 219 -17.21 -5.57 1.41
C HIS A 219 -16.97 -7.05 1.08
N CYS A 220 -16.14 -7.34 0.07
CA CYS A 220 -15.70 -8.69 -0.29
C CYS A 220 -14.56 -9.23 0.61
N GLY A 221 -14.20 -8.52 1.68
CA GLY A 221 -13.25 -8.98 2.69
C GLY A 221 -11.79 -9.00 2.24
N PHE A 222 -11.39 -8.10 1.33
CA PHE A 222 -9.98 -7.84 1.02
C PHE A 222 -9.37 -6.88 2.05
N SER A 223 -8.08 -7.06 2.35
CA SER A 223 -7.36 -6.17 3.28
C SER A 223 -7.08 -4.81 2.64
N SER A 224 -6.96 -3.77 3.46
CA SER A 224 -6.61 -2.42 2.96
C SER A 224 -5.29 -2.42 2.19
N ALA A 225 -4.28 -3.17 2.66
CA ALA A 225 -3.00 -3.29 1.98
C ALA A 225 -3.13 -3.88 0.56
N TRP A 226 -3.95 -4.94 0.41
CA TRP A 226 -4.20 -5.54 -0.90
C TRP A 226 -4.97 -4.59 -1.82
N ILE A 227 -5.96 -3.86 -1.29
CA ILE A 227 -6.75 -2.88 -2.04
C ILE A 227 -5.85 -1.74 -2.55
N THR A 228 -4.98 -1.20 -1.69
CA THR A 228 -3.99 -0.19 -2.07
C THR A 228 -3.07 -0.71 -3.17
N TYR A 229 -2.61 -1.95 -3.06
CA TYR A 229 -1.76 -2.57 -4.07
C TYR A 229 -2.50 -2.74 -5.42
N ALA A 230 -3.74 -3.22 -5.42
CA ALA A 230 -4.54 -3.37 -6.63
C ALA A 230 -4.70 -2.02 -7.38
N TYR A 231 -4.96 -0.94 -6.64
CA TYR A 231 -5.04 0.41 -7.21
C TYR A 231 -3.69 0.96 -7.68
N SER A 232 -2.58 0.57 -7.05
CA SER A 232 -1.24 0.96 -7.52
C SER A 232 -0.84 0.31 -8.84
N MET A 233 -1.51 -0.78 -9.24
CA MET A 233 -1.28 -1.49 -10.49
C MET A 233 -2.35 -1.20 -11.56
N ARG A 234 -3.23 -0.22 -11.33
CA ARG A 234 -4.37 0.08 -12.21
C ARG A 234 -3.98 0.37 -13.66
N ASP A 235 -2.75 0.85 -13.87
CA ASP A 235 -2.21 1.18 -15.19
C ASP A 235 -1.97 -0.07 -16.07
N CYS A 236 -1.88 -1.25 -15.47
CA CYS A 236 -1.69 -2.52 -16.18
C CYS A 236 -2.87 -3.48 -16.00
N LYS A 237 -3.63 -3.33 -14.90
CA LYS A 237 -4.76 -4.21 -14.59
C LYS A 237 -5.81 -3.46 -13.79
N SER A 238 -7.04 -3.44 -14.30
CA SER A 238 -8.18 -2.87 -13.59
C SER A 238 -8.28 -3.40 -12.15
N PRO A 239 -8.42 -2.50 -11.16
CA PRO A 239 -8.73 -2.88 -9.78
C PRO A 239 -10.00 -3.72 -9.69
N LEU A 240 -11.07 -3.38 -10.43
CA LEU A 240 -12.31 -4.15 -10.42
C LEU A 240 -12.08 -5.57 -10.92
N LYS A 241 -11.38 -5.72 -12.05
CA LYS A 241 -11.03 -7.04 -12.59
C LYS A 241 -10.21 -7.85 -11.59
N ALA A 242 -9.23 -7.24 -10.92
CA ALA A 242 -8.44 -7.90 -9.89
C ALA A 242 -9.29 -8.35 -8.68
N VAL A 243 -10.30 -7.56 -8.29
CA VAL A 243 -11.24 -7.92 -7.22
C VAL A 243 -12.10 -9.10 -7.63
N LEU A 244 -12.69 -9.07 -8.83
CA LEU A 244 -13.55 -10.15 -9.31
C LEU A 244 -12.78 -11.47 -9.45
N GLU A 245 -11.56 -11.46 -10.02
CA GLU A 245 -10.68 -12.63 -10.06
C GLU A 245 -10.26 -13.11 -8.65
N GLY A 246 -10.04 -12.16 -7.73
CA GLY A 246 -9.76 -12.46 -6.34
C GLY A 246 -10.95 -13.12 -5.63
N ILE A 247 -12.18 -12.78 -6.01
CA ILE A 247 -13.39 -13.39 -5.44
C ILE A 247 -13.54 -14.81 -5.99
N THR A 248 -13.44 -15.01 -7.30
CA THR A 248 -13.60 -16.33 -7.92
C THR A 248 -12.55 -17.33 -7.41
N SER A 249 -11.33 -16.87 -7.10
CA SER A 249 -10.28 -17.72 -6.51
C SER A 249 -10.50 -18.06 -5.02
N ARG A 250 -11.11 -17.17 -4.24
CA ARG A 250 -11.33 -17.37 -2.79
C ARG A 250 -12.67 -18.06 -2.49
N GLN A 251 -13.68 -17.80 -3.32
CA GLN A 251 -15.06 -18.20 -3.13
C GLN A 251 -15.67 -18.57 -4.49
N PRO A 252 -15.45 -19.81 -4.96
CA PRO A 252 -15.94 -20.25 -6.27
C PRO A 252 -17.47 -20.34 -6.34
N ASP A 253 -18.14 -20.47 -5.18
CA ASP A 253 -19.59 -20.56 -5.08
C ASP A 253 -20.29 -19.19 -5.18
N TRP A 254 -19.54 -18.08 -5.26
CA TRP A 254 -20.14 -16.76 -5.36
C TRP A 254 -20.78 -16.54 -6.72
N THR A 255 -22.01 -16.02 -6.65
CA THR A 255 -22.85 -15.75 -7.82
C THR A 255 -22.87 -14.26 -8.16
N VAL A 256 -23.41 -13.93 -9.34
CA VAL A 256 -23.71 -12.53 -9.70
C VAL A 256 -24.67 -11.91 -8.69
N GLY A 257 -25.59 -12.68 -8.09
CA GLY A 257 -26.46 -12.22 -7.01
C GLY A 257 -25.70 -11.74 -5.78
N ASP A 258 -24.62 -12.41 -5.40
CA ASP A 258 -23.75 -11.97 -4.29
C ASP A 258 -23.04 -10.66 -4.62
N LEU A 259 -22.60 -10.50 -5.87
CA LEU A 259 -22.01 -9.25 -6.36
C LEU A 259 -23.04 -8.10 -6.35
N VAL A 260 -24.26 -8.34 -6.84
CA VAL A 260 -25.37 -7.37 -6.81
C VAL A 260 -25.67 -6.93 -5.38
N LYS A 261 -25.66 -7.87 -4.42
CA LYS A 261 -25.83 -7.55 -3.00
C LYS A 261 -24.76 -6.60 -2.50
N MET A 262 -23.48 -6.81 -2.87
CA MET A 262 -22.40 -5.90 -2.47
C MET A 262 -22.52 -4.52 -3.14
N LEU A 263 -22.91 -4.47 -4.41
CA LEU A 263 -23.15 -3.20 -5.14
C LEU A 263 -24.33 -2.42 -4.54
N ARG A 264 -25.38 -3.12 -4.10
CA ARG A 264 -26.53 -2.50 -3.43
C ARG A 264 -26.16 -1.92 -2.06
N LEU A 265 -25.31 -2.60 -1.29
CA LEU A 265 -24.79 -2.08 -0.01
C LEU A 265 -24.00 -0.77 -0.17
N MET A 266 -23.39 -0.57 -1.34
CA MET A 266 -22.72 0.68 -1.68
C MET A 266 -23.56 1.63 -2.53
N GLU A 267 -24.86 1.36 -2.69
CA GLU A 267 -25.81 2.23 -3.41
C GLU A 267 -25.36 2.53 -4.86
N ARG A 268 -24.59 1.62 -5.48
CA ARG A 268 -24.15 1.73 -6.88
C ARG A 268 -25.17 1.09 -7.82
N ASN A 269 -26.38 1.67 -7.85
CA ASN A 269 -27.49 1.17 -8.67
C ASN A 269 -27.16 1.27 -10.18
N ASP A 270 -26.38 2.27 -10.57
CA ASP A 270 -25.83 2.42 -11.93
C ASP A 270 -25.02 1.19 -12.38
N ALA A 271 -24.19 0.63 -11.48
CA ALA A 271 -23.43 -0.59 -11.76
C ALA A 271 -24.33 -1.84 -11.75
N ILE A 272 -25.39 -1.87 -10.93
CA ILE A 272 -26.36 -2.98 -10.94
C ILE A 272 -27.09 -3.05 -12.28
N SER A 273 -27.48 -1.90 -12.84
CA SER A 273 -28.10 -1.84 -14.16
C SER A 273 -27.20 -2.32 -15.29
N MET A 274 -25.87 -2.31 -15.12
CA MET A 274 -24.97 -2.91 -16.11
C MET A 274 -24.99 -4.44 -16.06
N LEU A 275 -25.21 -5.04 -14.89
CA LEU A 275 -25.26 -6.50 -14.72
C LEU A 275 -26.51 -7.14 -15.34
N SER A 276 -27.59 -6.38 -15.53
CA SER A 276 -28.79 -6.89 -16.23
C SER A 276 -28.58 -7.11 -17.72
N ARG A 277 -27.49 -6.56 -18.30
CA ARG A 277 -27.10 -6.77 -19.70
C ARG A 277 -26.34 -8.08 -19.93
N LEU A 278 -25.93 -8.77 -18.86
CA LEU A 278 -25.27 -10.06 -18.96
C LEU A 278 -26.18 -11.02 -19.70
N ARG A 279 -25.62 -11.66 -20.73
CA ARG A 279 -26.29 -12.79 -21.35
C ARG A 279 -25.91 -14.02 -20.52
N PRO A 280 -26.85 -14.72 -19.89
CA PRO A 280 -26.54 -16.05 -19.37
C PRO A 280 -26.16 -16.86 -20.59
N ASP A 281 -24.88 -17.24 -20.70
CA ASP A 281 -24.33 -17.91 -21.88
C ASP A 281 -25.28 -19.04 -22.30
N GLY A 282 -26.03 -18.76 -23.37
CA GLY A 282 -26.92 -19.71 -23.97
C GLY A 282 -26.05 -20.77 -24.60
N THR A 283 -26.09 -21.96 -24.03
CA THR A 283 -25.90 -23.22 -24.74
C THR A 283 -24.57 -23.40 -25.46
N ASN A 284 -23.72 -24.27 -24.88
CA ASN A 284 -23.07 -25.27 -25.71
C ASN A 284 -24.16 -26.15 -26.36
N VAL A 285 -24.80 -25.67 -27.43
CA VAL A 285 -25.42 -26.58 -28.41
C VAL A 285 -24.27 -27.13 -29.23
N CYS A 286 -23.61 -28.16 -28.70
CA CYS A 286 -22.97 -29.15 -29.55
C CYS A 286 -24.10 -29.96 -30.18
N ASN A 287 -24.68 -29.48 -31.28
CA ASN A 287 -25.46 -30.34 -32.15
C ASN A 287 -24.46 -31.15 -32.98
N VAL A 288 -24.60 -32.47 -32.83
CA VAL A 288 -23.99 -33.54 -33.61
C VAL A 288 -24.26 -33.38 -35.09
#